data_AF-A0AAV2KVG8-F1
#
_entry.id   AF-A0AAV2KVG8-F1
#
_cell.length_a   1.000
_cell.length_b   1.000
_cell.length_c   1.000
_cell.angle_alpha   90.00
_cell.angle_beta   90.00
_cell.angle_gamma   90.00
#
_symmetry.space_group_name_H-M   'P 1'
#
loop_
_entity.id
_entity.type
_entity.pdbx_description
1 polymer ?
#
loop_
_entity_poly.entity_id
_entity_poly.type
_entity_poly.pdbx_seq_one_letter_code
_entity_poly.pdbx_strand_id
1 'polypeptide(L)'
;MDPAQSGTQQQGQGQQQGHQQQQEFHALALDTALSTLAALLVYVAVKVSVDGVRTWRARVSVLVVGSGPVGLTAALVAVRSGKVQRLTVMDERVRSALLCRPQQIALDPRSVKFLLRLGVDFDNMEGCWRGEHFFTRIGVFQEYLLSILEQRKHSVDVKVQLGTKFCEEYLRRLPSADWPGVLVVADGSCGESCSVLGLSSDYSVESCQAYGANATIERLDQRQVPTPEIRAHNLFFDLSAYGVEALREHKNPTAKPGFHLKIYGTLRNRYMALVCPASDAKMVRFLRHTANASIMKSIFQQAFNVYKTDMEPRLSDVTLPQLQCSRRLVEVQLSQRRVSAAYIHGDNVAVIVEGEAARVLNFHTGSGVNLGMRGLESLGSFIYRMATAVDQSDIMDALKAKMLHSRRVSQEFKQSGLTEAVYAWLR
;
A
#
# COMPACT_ATOMS: atom_id res chain seq x y z
N MET A 1 -17.82 -115.39 4.31
CA MET A 1 -17.17 -114.64 3.22
C MET A 1 -18.09 -113.49 2.90
N ASP A 2 -17.70 -112.27 3.27
CA ASP A 2 -18.27 -111.01 2.77
C ASP A 2 -17.19 -109.92 2.93
N PRO A 3 -16.98 -109.04 1.94
CA PRO A 3 -15.86 -108.10 1.94
C PRO A 3 -16.21 -106.70 2.47
N ALA A 4 -15.13 -106.10 2.96
CA ALA A 4 -14.94 -104.77 3.50
C ALA A 4 -15.54 -103.59 2.71
N GLN A 5 -16.13 -102.65 3.45
CA GLN A 5 -16.17 -101.23 3.08
C GLN A 5 -14.81 -100.59 3.38
N SER A 6 -14.18 -99.98 2.37
CA SER A 6 -13.12 -98.99 2.56
C SER A 6 -13.43 -97.80 1.67
N GLY A 7 -13.62 -96.64 2.28
CA GLY A 7 -13.94 -95.40 1.59
C GLY A 7 -13.78 -94.21 2.53
N THR A 8 -13.16 -93.17 2.01
CA THR A 8 -13.08 -91.79 2.53
C THR A 8 -12.19 -91.53 3.75
N GLN A 9 -10.88 -91.31 3.50
CA GLN A 9 -10.04 -90.51 4.40
C GLN A 9 -8.87 -89.78 3.69
N GLN A 10 -9.06 -89.30 2.46
CA GLN A 10 -8.00 -88.56 1.72
C GLN A 10 -8.39 -87.15 1.20
N GLN A 11 -9.52 -86.59 1.61
CA GLN A 11 -9.92 -85.22 1.21
C GLN A 11 -9.58 -84.10 2.21
N GLY A 12 -9.07 -84.42 3.41
CA GLY A 12 -8.83 -83.41 4.47
C GLY A 12 -7.45 -82.75 4.50
N GLN A 13 -6.42 -83.34 3.88
CA GLN A 13 -5.04 -82.87 4.04
C GLN A 13 -4.62 -81.76 3.05
N GLY A 14 -5.24 -81.69 1.86
CA GLY A 14 -4.97 -80.62 0.89
C GLY A 14 -5.59 -79.26 1.25
N GLN A 15 -6.71 -79.24 1.99
CA GLN A 15 -7.36 -77.99 2.43
C GLN A 15 -6.67 -77.34 3.63
N GLN A 16 -6.03 -78.11 4.52
CA GLN A 16 -5.32 -77.56 5.68
C GLN A 16 -3.98 -76.90 5.32
N GLN A 17 -3.24 -77.44 4.34
CA GLN A 17 -2.00 -76.82 3.85
C GLN A 17 -2.26 -75.51 3.08
N GLY A 18 -3.34 -75.43 2.31
CA GLY A 18 -3.75 -74.19 1.64
C GLY A 18 -4.16 -73.08 2.63
N HIS A 19 -4.85 -73.42 3.72
CA HIS A 19 -5.23 -72.45 4.75
C HIS A 19 -4.04 -71.91 5.56
N GLN A 20 -3.03 -72.74 5.85
CA GLN A 20 -1.80 -72.30 6.53
C GLN A 20 -0.94 -71.40 5.64
N GLN A 21 -0.75 -71.75 4.36
CA GLN A 21 -0.04 -70.88 3.41
C GLN A 21 -0.78 -69.55 3.22
N GLN A 22 -2.10 -69.56 3.16
CA GLN A 22 -2.90 -68.35 2.99
C GLN A 22 -2.88 -67.45 4.24
N GLN A 23 -2.73 -68.02 5.44
CA GLN A 23 -2.51 -67.27 6.69
C GLN A 23 -1.09 -66.68 6.79
N GLU A 24 -0.06 -67.43 6.40
CA GLU A 24 1.32 -66.92 6.35
C GLU A 24 1.48 -65.79 5.33
N PHE A 25 0.87 -65.93 4.14
CA PHE A 25 0.83 -64.85 3.15
C PHE A 25 0.10 -63.60 3.67
N HIS A 26 -1.00 -63.78 4.40
CA HIS A 26 -1.73 -62.67 5.03
C HIS A 26 -0.91 -61.96 6.12
N ALA A 27 -0.18 -62.73 6.93
CA ALA A 27 0.69 -62.19 7.97
C ALA A 27 1.87 -61.42 7.36
N LEU A 28 2.51 -61.97 6.32
CA LEU A 28 3.61 -61.31 5.61
C LEU A 28 3.16 -60.03 4.90
N ALA A 29 1.96 -60.04 4.30
CA ALA A 29 1.36 -58.87 3.67
C ALA A 29 1.02 -57.78 4.69
N LEU A 30 0.51 -58.15 5.87
CA LEU A 30 0.26 -57.23 6.98
C LEU A 30 1.55 -56.62 7.52
N ASP A 31 2.60 -57.41 7.68
CA ASP A 31 3.90 -56.94 8.18
C ASP A 31 4.60 -56.02 7.17
N THR A 32 4.48 -56.33 5.87
CA THR A 32 4.92 -55.45 4.78
C THR A 32 4.11 -54.15 4.74
N ALA A 33 2.79 -54.23 4.92
CA ALA A 33 1.93 -53.04 4.96
C ALA A 33 2.24 -52.17 6.18
N LEU A 34 2.43 -52.76 7.36
CA LEU A 34 2.77 -52.06 8.60
C LEU A 34 4.16 -51.42 8.54
N SER A 35 5.16 -52.14 8.01
CA SER A 35 6.51 -51.58 7.81
C SER A 35 6.51 -50.46 6.78
N THR A 36 5.75 -50.57 5.69
CA THR A 36 5.61 -49.49 4.70
C THR A 36 4.89 -48.28 5.31
N LEU A 37 3.84 -48.50 6.09
CA LEU A 37 3.12 -47.42 6.80
C LEU A 37 4.04 -46.73 7.83
N ALA A 38 4.79 -47.51 8.60
CA ALA A 38 5.75 -46.98 9.57
C ALA A 38 6.86 -46.18 8.88
N ALA A 39 7.41 -46.68 7.77
CA ALA A 39 8.40 -45.97 6.97
C ALA A 39 7.85 -44.65 6.40
N LEU A 40 6.61 -44.65 5.91
CA LEU A 40 5.93 -43.44 5.45
C LEU A 40 5.71 -42.43 6.58
N LEU A 41 5.27 -42.89 7.76
CA LEU A 41 5.06 -42.03 8.92
C LEU A 41 6.38 -41.39 9.41
N VAL A 42 7.46 -42.18 9.48
CA VAL A 42 8.79 -41.68 9.84
C VAL A 42 9.30 -40.69 8.80
N TYR A 43 9.18 -41.01 7.51
CA TYR A 43 9.57 -40.12 6.42
C TYR A 43 8.80 -38.79 6.48
N VAL A 44 7.49 -38.84 6.66
CA VAL A 44 6.65 -37.64 6.80
C VAL A 44 7.05 -36.82 8.03
N ALA A 45 7.26 -37.46 9.19
CA ALA A 45 7.68 -36.79 10.41
C ALA A 45 9.05 -36.11 10.27
N VAL A 46 10.03 -36.79 9.67
CA VAL A 46 11.35 -36.23 9.40
C VAL A 46 11.25 -35.08 8.40
N LYS A 47 10.54 -35.27 7.29
CA LYS A 47 10.36 -34.23 6.27
C LYS A 47 9.72 -32.98 6.85
N VAL A 48 8.62 -33.13 7.58
CA VAL A 48 7.92 -32.01 8.24
C VAL A 48 8.84 -31.31 9.26
N SER A 49 9.65 -32.06 10.01
CA SER A 49 10.59 -31.49 10.96
C SER A 49 11.71 -30.71 10.28
N VAL A 50 12.31 -31.27 9.22
CA VAL A 50 13.37 -30.63 8.44
C VAL A 50 12.83 -29.38 7.74
N ASP A 51 11.66 -29.47 7.12
CA ASP A 51 10.99 -28.33 6.48
C ASP A 51 10.62 -27.25 7.51
N GLY A 52 10.19 -27.66 8.71
CA GLY A 52 9.95 -26.75 9.84
C GLY A 52 11.21 -26.00 10.28
N VAL A 53 12.34 -26.70 10.44
CA VAL A 53 13.62 -26.07 10.81
C VAL A 53 14.13 -25.15 9.71
N ARG A 54 14.02 -25.60 8.45
CA ARG A 54 14.43 -24.81 7.28
C ARG A 54 13.63 -23.52 7.19
N THR A 55 12.30 -23.61 7.22
CA THR A 55 11.42 -22.44 7.16
C THR A 55 11.62 -21.51 8.35
N TRP A 56 11.88 -22.05 9.55
CA TRP A 56 12.20 -21.26 10.73
C TRP A 56 13.47 -20.43 10.54
N ARG A 57 14.54 -21.03 10.00
CA ARG A 57 15.83 -20.36 9.76
C ARG A 57 15.88 -19.50 8.50
N ALA A 58 14.96 -19.71 7.56
CA ALA A 58 14.98 -19.03 6.28
C ALA A 58 14.90 -17.50 6.42
N ARG A 59 15.76 -16.80 5.70
CA ARG A 59 15.83 -15.34 5.66
C ARG A 59 16.10 -14.86 4.23
N VAL A 60 15.68 -13.63 3.94
CA VAL A 60 15.84 -12.99 2.63
C VAL A 60 16.51 -11.62 2.77
N SER A 61 17.21 -11.19 1.72
CA SER A 61 17.70 -9.83 1.56
C SER A 61 16.61 -8.95 0.92
N VAL A 62 16.41 -7.74 1.45
CA VAL A 62 15.42 -6.79 0.94
C VAL A 62 16.09 -5.49 0.54
N LEU A 63 15.78 -4.99 -0.65
CA LEU A 63 16.13 -3.65 -1.11
C LEU A 63 14.87 -2.81 -1.25
N VAL A 64 14.82 -1.65 -0.62
CA VAL A 64 13.75 -0.67 -0.80
C VAL A 64 14.32 0.54 -1.55
N VAL A 65 13.72 0.86 -2.69
CA VAL A 65 14.07 2.02 -3.50
C VAL A 65 13.03 3.12 -3.27
N GLY A 66 13.47 4.25 -2.73
CA GLY A 66 12.63 5.34 -2.25
C GLY A 66 12.51 5.33 -0.72
N SER A 67 12.86 6.46 -0.11
CA SER A 67 12.73 6.77 1.33
C SER A 67 11.57 7.72 1.61
N GLY A 68 10.55 7.73 0.75
CA GLY A 68 9.25 8.34 1.03
C GLY A 68 8.55 7.69 2.24
N PRO A 69 7.42 8.23 2.72
CA PRO A 69 6.65 7.63 3.83
C PRO A 69 6.34 6.15 3.62
N VAL A 70 5.96 5.77 2.40
CA VAL A 70 5.64 4.38 2.04
C VAL A 70 6.90 3.52 2.00
N GLY A 71 7.99 3.99 1.38
CA GLY A 71 9.24 3.25 1.32
C GLY A 71 9.86 2.98 2.69
N LEU A 72 9.94 4.00 3.55
CA LEU A 72 10.43 3.81 4.93
C LEU A 72 9.52 2.90 5.76
N THR A 73 8.21 2.95 5.53
CA THR A 73 7.29 2.01 6.18
C THR A 73 7.48 0.59 5.66
N ALA A 74 7.72 0.40 4.35
CA ALA A 74 8.04 -0.89 3.77
C ALA A 74 9.32 -1.48 4.37
N ALA A 75 10.35 -0.65 4.55
CA ALA A 75 11.57 -1.01 5.26
C ALA A 75 11.28 -1.45 6.70
N LEU A 76 10.41 -0.73 7.43
CA LEU A 76 10.02 -1.10 8.79
C LEU A 76 9.24 -2.43 8.83
N VAL A 77 8.32 -2.66 7.89
CA VAL A 77 7.62 -3.95 7.74
C VAL A 77 8.63 -5.07 7.49
N ALA A 78 9.63 -4.83 6.65
CA ALA A 78 10.68 -5.79 6.34
C ALA A 78 11.46 -6.19 7.60
N VAL A 79 11.94 -5.22 8.39
CA VAL A 79 12.60 -5.49 9.69
C VAL A 79 11.69 -6.27 10.64
N ARG A 80 10.42 -5.88 10.75
CA ARG A 80 9.45 -6.49 11.67
C ARG A 80 8.99 -7.88 11.25
N SER A 81 9.22 -8.30 10.00
CA SER A 81 8.85 -9.63 9.53
C SER A 81 9.61 -10.77 10.21
N GLY A 82 10.79 -10.48 10.79
CA GLY A 82 11.69 -11.50 11.36
C GLY A 82 12.33 -12.44 10.33
N LYS A 83 12.06 -12.23 9.03
CA LYS A 83 12.56 -13.04 7.90
C LYS A 83 13.57 -12.29 7.04
N VAL A 84 14.02 -11.12 7.47
CA VAL A 84 15.00 -10.32 6.74
C VAL A 84 16.36 -10.43 7.40
N GLN A 85 17.37 -10.84 6.63
CA GLN A 85 18.76 -10.88 7.10
C GLN A 85 19.46 -9.54 6.87
N ARG A 86 19.23 -8.95 5.70
CA ARG A 86 19.85 -7.71 5.24
C ARG A 86 18.81 -6.82 4.60
N LEU A 87 18.76 -5.57 5.00
CA LEU A 87 17.87 -4.55 4.49
C LEU A 87 18.69 -3.37 3.96
N THR A 88 18.53 -3.05 2.69
CA THR A 88 19.07 -1.80 2.12
C THR A 88 17.93 -0.87 1.78
N VAL A 89 18.03 0.40 2.18
CA VAL A 89 17.11 1.46 1.79
C VAL A 89 17.89 2.48 0.98
N MET A 90 17.40 2.83 -0.21
CA MET A 90 18.04 3.79 -1.11
C MET A 90 17.11 4.95 -1.42
N ASP A 91 17.65 6.15 -1.58
CA ASP A 91 16.94 7.29 -2.14
C ASP A 91 17.93 8.22 -2.85
N GLU A 92 17.50 8.78 -3.99
CA GLU A 92 18.27 9.78 -4.73
C GLU A 92 18.47 11.07 -3.91
N ARG A 93 17.51 11.40 -3.03
CA ARG A 93 17.56 12.59 -2.20
C ARG A 93 18.52 12.40 -1.04
N VAL A 94 19.31 13.43 -0.77
CA VAL A 94 20.07 13.56 0.46
C VAL A 94 19.14 13.77 1.66
N ARG A 95 19.62 13.46 2.88
CA ARG A 95 18.81 13.54 4.11
C ARG A 95 18.15 14.91 4.30
N SER A 96 18.88 16.01 4.10
CA SER A 96 18.32 17.36 4.24
C SER A 96 17.15 17.61 3.28
N ALA A 97 17.29 17.25 2.00
CA ALA A 97 16.22 17.39 1.01
C ALA A 97 15.01 16.48 1.30
N LEU A 98 15.23 15.31 1.91
CA LEU A 98 14.18 14.41 2.34
C LEU A 98 13.36 15.01 3.49
N LEU A 99 14.04 15.57 4.49
CA LEU A 99 13.44 16.02 5.76
C LEU A 99 12.88 17.46 5.71
N CYS A 100 13.44 18.35 4.89
CA CYS A 100 12.99 19.75 4.80
C CYS A 100 11.68 19.95 4.00
N ARG A 101 10.87 18.90 3.86
CA ARG A 101 9.65 18.92 3.08
C ARG A 101 8.48 19.52 3.88
N PRO A 102 7.82 20.58 3.38
CA PRO A 102 6.79 21.30 4.12
C PRO A 102 5.41 20.63 4.12
N GLN A 103 5.21 19.60 3.30
CA GLN A 103 3.90 18.98 3.12
C GLN A 103 3.46 18.26 4.41
N GLN A 104 2.20 18.45 4.79
CA GLN A 104 1.58 17.67 5.86
C GLN A 104 0.99 16.38 5.29
N ILE A 105 1.06 15.32 6.08
CA ILE A 105 0.34 14.07 5.86
C ILE A 105 -0.73 13.90 6.94
N ALA A 106 -1.84 13.29 6.55
CA ALA A 106 -2.89 12.88 7.48
C ALA A 106 -2.98 11.35 7.49
N LEU A 107 -2.72 10.74 8.64
CA LEU A 107 -2.82 9.31 8.83
C LEU A 107 -4.22 8.97 9.36
N ASP A 108 -4.94 8.13 8.61
CA ASP A 108 -6.26 7.65 8.99
C ASP A 108 -6.17 6.58 10.11
N PRO A 109 -7.27 6.27 10.82
CA PRO A 109 -7.25 5.32 11.93
C PRO A 109 -6.73 3.92 11.53
N ARG A 110 -7.00 3.50 10.29
CA ARG A 110 -6.48 2.23 9.73
C ARG A 110 -4.96 2.26 9.62
N SER A 111 -4.42 3.35 9.07
CA SER A 111 -2.97 3.55 8.90
C SER A 111 -2.27 3.73 10.24
N VAL A 112 -2.87 4.46 11.18
CA VAL A 112 -2.39 4.57 12.57
C VAL A 112 -2.31 3.19 13.22
N LYS A 113 -3.38 2.39 13.17
CA LYS A 113 -3.40 1.02 13.72
C LYS A 113 -2.35 0.11 13.08
N PHE A 114 -2.13 0.24 11.78
CA PHE A 114 -1.09 -0.49 11.06
C PHE A 114 0.30 -0.10 11.55
N LEU A 115 0.59 1.21 11.66
CA LEU A 115 1.88 1.74 12.10
C LEU A 115 2.18 1.44 13.57
N LEU A 116 1.17 1.49 14.46
CA LEU A 116 1.30 1.08 15.86
C LEU A 116 1.78 -0.38 15.99
N ARG A 117 1.27 -1.30 15.15
CA ARG A 117 1.73 -2.70 15.11
C ARG A 117 3.18 -2.84 14.65
N LEU A 118 3.69 -1.88 13.88
CA LEU A 118 5.10 -1.79 13.49
C LEU A 118 5.96 -1.12 14.58
N GLY A 119 5.34 -0.69 15.68
CA GLY A 119 5.96 -0.01 16.81
C GLY A 119 6.35 1.43 16.53
N VAL A 120 5.58 2.11 15.68
CA VAL A 120 5.60 3.58 15.59
C VAL A 120 4.90 4.11 16.83
N ASP A 121 5.58 4.97 17.57
CA ASP A 121 5.03 5.68 18.73
C ASP A 121 4.71 7.12 18.32
N PHE A 122 3.41 7.38 18.19
CA PHE A 122 2.89 8.69 17.79
C PHE A 122 2.94 9.74 18.89
N ASP A 123 3.06 9.33 20.17
CA ASP A 123 3.14 10.27 21.29
C ASP A 123 4.53 10.92 21.36
N ASN A 124 5.54 10.24 20.81
CA ASN A 124 6.90 10.74 20.66
C ASN A 124 7.18 11.39 19.29
N MET A 125 6.14 11.66 18.50
CA MET A 125 6.26 12.29 17.19
C MET A 125 5.63 13.68 17.18
N GLU A 126 6.33 14.67 16.62
CA GLU A 126 5.74 16.00 16.43
C GLU A 126 4.54 15.90 15.49
N GLY A 127 3.37 16.30 15.98
CA GLY A 127 2.12 16.25 15.24
C GLY A 127 0.93 16.68 16.08
N CYS A 128 -0.26 16.44 15.58
CA CYS A 128 -1.50 16.68 16.32
C CYS A 128 -2.54 15.60 16.03
N TRP A 129 -3.44 15.40 17.00
CA TRP A 129 -4.53 14.44 16.92
C TRP A 129 -5.87 15.13 16.73
N ARG A 130 -6.75 14.54 15.91
CA ARG A 130 -8.19 14.89 15.86
C ARG A 130 -9.00 13.73 15.30
N GLY A 131 -10.03 13.28 16.02
CA GLY A 131 -10.94 12.23 15.56
C GLY A 131 -10.21 10.96 15.10
N GLU A 132 -9.31 10.43 15.95
CA GLU A 132 -8.43 9.27 15.69
C GLU A 132 -7.44 9.41 14.51
N HIS A 133 -7.40 10.57 13.85
CA HIS A 133 -6.40 10.86 12.83
C HIS A 133 -5.19 11.54 13.45
N PHE A 134 -4.01 11.20 12.94
CA PHE A 134 -2.76 11.86 13.29
C PHE A 134 -2.25 12.71 12.12
N PHE A 135 -1.89 13.95 12.40
CA PHE A 135 -1.39 14.90 11.40
C PHE A 135 0.04 15.30 11.74
N THR A 136 0.93 15.20 10.76
CA THR A 136 2.33 15.58 10.94
C THR A 136 2.94 16.05 9.62
N ARG A 137 4.10 16.72 9.71
CA ARG A 137 4.89 17.04 8.53
C ARG A 137 5.51 15.75 7.99
N ILE A 138 5.55 15.65 6.67
CA ILE A 138 6.11 14.48 6.00
C ILE A 138 7.58 14.24 6.40
N GLY A 139 8.36 15.32 6.55
CA GLY A 139 9.75 15.26 7.00
C GLY A 139 9.91 14.70 8.40
N VAL A 140 9.07 15.13 9.35
CA VAL A 140 9.06 14.61 10.73
C VAL A 140 8.76 13.11 10.73
N PHE A 141 7.73 12.68 9.99
CA PHE A 141 7.39 11.27 9.89
C PHE A 141 8.54 10.43 9.30
N GLN A 142 9.18 10.94 8.25
CA GLN A 142 10.32 10.26 7.60
C GLN A 142 11.54 10.18 8.53
N GLU A 143 11.86 11.26 9.24
CA GLU A 143 12.94 11.28 10.23
C GLU A 143 12.71 10.28 11.35
N TYR A 144 11.49 10.24 11.88
CA TYR A 144 11.10 9.31 12.91
C TYR A 144 11.26 7.85 12.45
N LEU A 145 10.77 7.48 11.27
CA LEU A 145 10.93 6.13 10.74
C LEU A 145 12.42 5.77 10.51
N LEU A 146 13.22 6.71 10.02
CA LEU A 146 14.67 6.52 9.88
C LEU A 146 15.33 6.23 11.23
N SER A 147 14.95 6.96 12.29
CA SER A 147 15.47 6.74 13.65
C SER A 147 15.15 5.32 14.16
N ILE A 148 13.94 4.81 13.91
CA ILE A 148 13.58 3.43 14.27
C ILE A 148 14.44 2.43 13.52
N LEU A 149 14.64 2.63 12.22
CA LEU A 149 15.48 1.74 11.40
C LEU A 149 16.94 1.76 11.88
N GLU A 150 17.46 2.92 12.24
CA GLU A 150 18.81 3.07 12.80
C GLU A 150 18.96 2.34 14.14
N GLN A 151 17.97 2.42 15.03
CA GLN A 151 17.96 1.67 16.30
C GLN A 151 17.93 0.14 16.08
N ARG A 152 17.36 -0.33 14.95
CA ARG A 152 17.26 -1.77 14.63
C ARG A 152 18.51 -2.36 13.97
N LYS A 153 19.54 -1.55 13.68
CA LYS A 153 20.81 -2.00 13.09
C LYS A 153 21.53 -3.09 13.90
N HIS A 154 21.29 -3.16 15.20
CA HIS A 154 21.89 -4.22 16.04
C HIS A 154 21.25 -5.60 15.83
N SER A 155 20.04 -5.65 15.27
CA SER A 155 19.27 -6.90 15.09
C SER A 155 19.22 -7.40 13.65
N VAL A 156 19.32 -6.49 12.68
CA VAL A 156 19.29 -6.75 11.24
C VAL A 156 20.37 -5.88 10.60
N ASP A 157 21.07 -6.39 9.59
CA ASP A 157 22.00 -5.57 8.81
C ASP A 157 21.23 -4.54 7.98
N VAL A 158 21.05 -3.34 8.54
CA VAL A 158 20.30 -2.23 7.92
C VAL A 158 21.25 -1.19 7.37
N LYS A 159 21.27 -1.05 6.04
CA LYS A 159 22.05 -0.05 5.31
C LYS A 159 21.13 1.01 4.69
N VAL A 160 21.29 2.27 5.10
CA VAL A 160 20.54 3.40 4.55
C VAL A 160 21.48 4.23 3.66
N GLN A 161 21.16 4.33 2.37
CA GLN A 161 21.95 5.02 1.34
C GLN A 161 21.13 6.17 0.74
N LEU A 162 21.19 7.33 1.39
CA LEU A 162 20.57 8.57 0.89
C LEU A 162 21.56 9.30 -0.01
N GLY A 163 21.07 9.93 -1.08
CA GLY A 163 21.92 10.55 -2.12
C GLY A 163 22.39 9.59 -3.20
N THR A 164 21.83 8.37 -3.26
CA THR A 164 22.22 7.34 -4.24
C THR A 164 21.03 7.03 -5.14
N LYS A 165 21.16 7.37 -6.43
CA LYS A 165 20.13 7.05 -7.43
C LYS A 165 20.20 5.58 -7.82
N PHE A 166 19.03 4.93 -7.88
CA PHE A 166 18.91 3.60 -8.44
C PHE A 166 18.87 3.70 -9.97
N CYS A 167 19.92 3.23 -10.64
CA CYS A 167 20.10 3.33 -12.09
C CYS A 167 20.79 2.08 -12.65
N GLU A 168 20.88 1.97 -13.98
CA GLU A 168 21.58 0.85 -14.62
C GLU A 168 23.03 0.73 -14.18
N GLU A 169 23.73 1.85 -13.98
CA GLU A 169 25.12 1.84 -13.53
C GLU A 169 25.25 1.25 -12.12
N TYR A 170 24.31 1.54 -11.23
CA TYR A 170 24.26 0.95 -9.90
C TYR A 170 24.05 -0.57 -9.99
N LEU A 171 23.15 -1.03 -10.87
CA LEU A 171 22.92 -2.47 -11.10
C LEU A 171 24.14 -3.18 -11.66
N ARG A 172 24.88 -2.58 -12.60
CA ARG A 172 26.11 -3.17 -13.16
C ARG A 172 27.22 -3.31 -12.13
N ARG A 173 27.21 -2.49 -11.08
CA ARG A 173 28.20 -2.53 -9.99
C ARG A 173 27.84 -3.51 -8.88
N LEU A 174 26.60 -4.00 -8.84
CA LEU A 174 26.15 -4.97 -7.85
C LEU A 174 26.63 -6.38 -8.24
N PRO A 175 27.49 -7.02 -7.43
CA PRO A 175 27.83 -8.42 -7.63
C PRO A 175 26.57 -9.30 -7.58
N SER A 176 26.54 -10.40 -8.34
CA SER A 176 25.41 -11.35 -8.34
C SER A 176 25.06 -11.85 -6.93
N ALA A 177 26.07 -12.05 -6.06
CA ALA A 177 25.88 -12.47 -4.67
C ALA A 177 25.19 -11.42 -3.78
N ASP A 178 25.21 -10.15 -4.19
CA ASP A 178 24.65 -9.05 -3.43
C ASP A 178 23.21 -8.69 -3.81
N TRP A 179 22.64 -9.33 -4.84
CA TRP A 179 21.28 -9.06 -5.25
C TRP A 179 20.28 -9.34 -4.10
N PRO A 180 19.29 -8.45 -3.93
CA PRO A 180 18.22 -8.66 -2.98
C PRO A 180 17.28 -9.78 -3.49
N GLY A 181 16.85 -10.70 -2.62
CA GLY A 181 15.78 -11.64 -2.98
C GLY A 181 14.42 -10.94 -3.18
N VAL A 182 14.23 -9.78 -2.52
CA VAL A 182 13.04 -8.94 -2.66
C VAL A 182 13.42 -7.48 -2.90
N LEU A 183 12.89 -6.88 -3.97
CA LEU A 183 13.05 -5.47 -4.29
C LEU A 183 11.69 -4.76 -4.21
N VAL A 184 11.60 -3.71 -3.38
CA VAL A 184 10.42 -2.88 -3.21
C VAL A 184 10.66 -1.51 -3.84
N VAL A 185 9.96 -1.21 -4.93
CA VAL A 185 10.02 0.09 -5.61
C VAL A 185 8.95 1.01 -5.03
N ALA A 186 9.37 2.09 -4.38
CA ALA A 186 8.53 3.09 -3.71
C ALA A 186 9.09 4.51 -3.87
N ASP A 187 9.71 4.80 -5.03
CA ASP A 187 10.37 6.05 -5.40
C ASP A 187 9.40 7.15 -5.90
N GLY A 188 8.10 6.85 -5.93
CA GLY A 188 7.03 7.80 -6.22
C GLY A 188 6.62 7.85 -7.69
N SER A 189 5.71 8.76 -8.03
CA SER A 189 5.14 8.86 -9.38
C SER A 189 6.15 9.35 -10.44
N CYS A 190 7.19 10.06 -10.02
CA CYS A 190 8.28 10.53 -10.87
C CYS A 190 9.52 9.59 -10.84
N GLY A 191 9.39 8.42 -10.23
CA GLY A 191 10.47 7.45 -10.11
C GLY A 191 10.77 6.72 -11.42
N GLU A 192 12.06 6.52 -11.72
CA GLU A 192 12.52 5.83 -12.94
C GLU A 192 12.88 4.36 -12.68
N SER A 193 12.88 3.91 -11.42
CA SER A 193 13.40 2.58 -11.04
C SER A 193 12.64 1.43 -11.70
N CYS A 194 11.33 1.59 -11.94
CA CYS A 194 10.55 0.61 -12.69
C CYS A 194 11.07 0.45 -14.13
N SER A 195 11.43 1.56 -14.80
CA SER A 195 11.97 1.53 -16.17
C SER A 195 13.35 0.86 -16.20
N VAL A 196 14.20 1.16 -15.22
CA VAL A 196 15.52 0.54 -15.06
C VAL A 196 15.41 -0.99 -14.91
N LEU A 197 14.35 -1.46 -14.25
CA LEU A 197 14.05 -2.89 -14.07
C LEU A 197 13.28 -3.51 -15.24
N GLY A 198 13.04 -2.78 -16.33
CA GLY A 198 12.28 -3.26 -17.49
C GLY A 198 10.78 -3.47 -17.22
N LEU A 199 10.23 -2.90 -16.15
CA LEU A 199 8.80 -2.97 -15.86
C LEU A 199 8.03 -1.98 -16.73
N SER A 200 6.92 -2.45 -17.33
CA SER A 200 6.03 -1.60 -18.13
C SER A 200 5.59 -0.35 -17.36
N SER A 201 5.72 0.81 -18.01
CA SER A 201 5.23 2.11 -17.55
C SER A 201 3.73 2.30 -17.73
N ASP A 202 2.98 1.26 -18.14
CA ASP A 202 1.56 1.38 -18.41
C ASP A 202 0.74 1.51 -17.14
N TYR A 203 -0.10 2.55 -17.10
CA TYR A 203 -1.11 2.75 -16.08
C TYR A 203 -2.50 2.50 -16.68
N SER A 204 -3.37 1.80 -15.94
CA SER A 204 -4.80 1.91 -16.16
C SER A 204 -5.32 3.10 -15.37
N VAL A 205 -6.04 3.98 -16.05
CA VAL A 205 -6.65 5.17 -15.47
C VAL A 205 -8.13 4.91 -15.28
N GLU A 206 -8.62 5.07 -14.05
CA GLU A 206 -10.03 4.89 -13.71
C GLU A 206 -10.61 6.17 -13.12
N SER A 207 -11.81 6.54 -13.58
CA SER A 207 -12.56 7.67 -13.02
C SER A 207 -13.07 7.35 -11.61
N CYS A 208 -12.92 8.31 -10.69
CA CYS A 208 -13.54 8.26 -9.37
C CYS A 208 -14.96 8.87 -9.35
N GLN A 209 -15.57 9.12 -10.52
CA GLN A 209 -16.92 9.69 -10.65
C GLN A 209 -17.09 11.01 -9.90
N ALA A 210 -16.05 11.85 -9.93
CA ALA A 210 -16.01 13.13 -9.26
C ALA A 210 -15.18 14.14 -10.06
N TYR A 211 -15.48 15.41 -9.86
CA TYR A 211 -14.69 16.52 -10.37
C TYR A 211 -14.09 17.29 -9.20
N GLY A 212 -12.84 17.69 -9.34
CA GLY A 212 -12.11 18.36 -8.28
C GLY A 212 -11.21 19.49 -8.77
N ALA A 213 -10.87 20.39 -7.86
CA ALA A 213 -9.84 21.39 -8.03
C ALA A 213 -9.03 21.52 -6.73
N ASN A 214 -7.75 21.82 -6.88
CA ASN A 214 -6.85 22.05 -5.76
C ASN A 214 -6.41 23.51 -5.70
N ALA A 215 -6.10 23.97 -4.50
CA ALA A 215 -5.42 25.23 -4.29
C ALA A 215 -4.43 25.15 -3.15
N THR A 216 -3.43 26.02 -3.18
CA THR A 216 -2.36 26.11 -2.20
C THR A 216 -2.10 27.56 -1.83
N ILE A 217 -1.74 27.78 -0.57
CA ILE A 217 -1.38 29.09 -0.02
C ILE A 217 -0.09 28.89 0.77
N GLU A 218 0.96 29.64 0.41
CA GLU A 218 2.18 29.74 1.20
C GLU A 218 2.24 31.09 1.91
N ARG A 219 2.39 31.05 3.25
CA ARG A 219 2.44 32.20 4.13
C ARG A 219 3.76 32.21 4.90
N LEU A 220 4.78 32.85 4.33
CA LEU A 220 6.16 32.81 4.83
C LEU A 220 6.31 33.36 6.26
N ASP A 221 5.40 34.23 6.67
CA ASP A 221 5.28 34.83 8.00
C ASP A 221 4.75 33.86 9.07
N GLN A 222 4.18 32.72 8.65
CA GLN A 222 3.59 31.73 9.54
C GLN A 222 4.56 30.59 9.85
N ARG A 223 4.34 29.94 11.00
CA ARG A 223 5.13 28.76 11.42
C ARG A 223 4.69 27.50 10.69
N GLN A 224 5.59 26.52 10.54
CA GLN A 224 5.26 25.20 9.99
C GLN A 224 4.64 24.27 11.04
N VAL A 225 3.55 24.69 11.68
CA VAL A 225 2.84 23.87 12.67
C VAL A 225 1.76 23.04 11.98
N PRO A 226 1.74 21.69 12.14
CA PRO A 226 0.66 20.85 11.65
C PRO A 226 -0.70 21.29 12.19
N THR A 227 -1.71 21.32 11.32
CA THR A 227 -3.08 21.64 11.75
C THR A 227 -4.03 20.51 11.40
N PRO A 228 -5.05 20.26 12.24
CA PRO A 228 -6.08 19.30 11.90
C PRO A 228 -6.79 19.67 10.60
N GLU A 229 -7.24 18.65 9.87
CA GLU A 229 -8.07 18.86 8.69
C GLU A 229 -9.38 19.56 9.03
N ILE A 230 -9.83 20.41 8.12
CA ILE A 230 -11.15 21.03 8.13
C ILE A 230 -11.93 20.48 6.94
N ARG A 231 -13.16 20.04 7.18
CA ARG A 231 -14.06 19.56 6.12
C ARG A 231 -15.35 20.36 6.18
N ALA A 232 -15.81 20.80 5.01
CA ALA A 232 -17.09 21.47 4.84
C ALA A 232 -17.82 20.84 3.66
N HIS A 233 -19.14 20.71 3.77
CA HIS A 233 -19.95 19.93 2.83
C HIS A 233 -21.18 20.72 2.40
N ASN A 234 -21.75 20.34 1.26
CA ASN A 234 -22.91 21.01 0.68
C ASN A 234 -22.67 22.50 0.40
N LEU A 235 -21.49 22.83 -0.11
CA LEU A 235 -21.13 24.19 -0.48
C LEU A 235 -21.74 24.57 -1.83
N PHE A 236 -22.23 25.81 -1.92
CA PHE A 236 -22.76 26.40 -3.13
C PHE A 236 -22.05 27.72 -3.39
N PHE A 237 -21.66 27.95 -4.64
CA PHE A 237 -21.00 29.18 -5.06
C PHE A 237 -21.93 29.93 -6.00
N ASP A 238 -22.16 31.20 -5.70
CA ASP A 238 -22.90 32.08 -6.59
C ASP A 238 -21.97 32.57 -7.69
N LEU A 239 -22.25 32.15 -8.93
CA LEU A 239 -21.50 32.52 -10.13
C LEU A 239 -22.33 33.39 -11.08
N SER A 240 -23.42 34.00 -10.58
CA SER A 240 -24.30 34.89 -11.36
C SER A 240 -23.53 36.05 -12.00
N ALA A 241 -22.55 36.61 -11.30
CA ALA A 241 -21.65 37.64 -11.81
C ALA A 241 -20.82 37.21 -13.04
N TYR A 242 -20.71 35.90 -13.29
CA TYR A 242 -20.01 35.32 -14.44
C TYR A 242 -20.97 34.82 -15.53
N GLY A 243 -22.24 35.20 -15.47
CA GLY A 243 -23.28 34.77 -16.42
C GLY A 243 -23.76 33.33 -16.19
N VAL A 244 -23.38 32.71 -15.07
CA VAL A 244 -23.93 31.42 -14.64
C VAL A 244 -25.05 31.72 -13.68
N GLU A 245 -26.25 31.91 -14.23
CA GLU A 245 -27.44 32.02 -13.39
C GLU A 245 -27.54 30.75 -12.53
N ALA A 246 -27.41 30.93 -11.22
CA ALA A 246 -27.89 29.98 -10.24
C ALA A 246 -29.42 29.95 -10.39
N LEU A 247 -29.91 29.24 -11.41
CA LEU A 247 -31.31 28.85 -11.44
C LEU A 247 -31.59 28.31 -10.06
N ARG A 248 -32.60 28.88 -9.42
CA ARG A 248 -33.20 28.41 -8.19
C ARG A 248 -33.70 26.98 -8.40
N GLU A 249 -32.81 26.01 -8.57
CA GLU A 249 -33.06 24.57 -8.54
C GLU A 249 -33.36 24.11 -7.09
N HIS A 250 -33.92 25.02 -6.29
CA HIS A 250 -34.30 24.85 -4.89
C HIS A 250 -35.69 24.20 -4.73
N LYS A 251 -36.05 23.24 -5.59
CA LYS A 251 -37.33 22.52 -5.43
C LYS A 251 -37.24 21.00 -5.26
N ASN A 252 -36.05 20.40 -5.34
CA ASN A 252 -35.87 18.99 -4.99
C ASN A 252 -34.91 18.83 -3.80
N PRO A 253 -35.43 18.75 -2.55
CA PRO A 253 -34.61 18.49 -1.36
C PRO A 253 -33.90 17.12 -1.35
N THR A 254 -34.25 16.24 -2.30
CA THR A 254 -33.65 14.92 -2.51
C THR A 254 -32.44 14.92 -3.45
N ALA A 255 -32.17 16.03 -4.16
CA ALA A 255 -31.03 16.17 -5.07
C ALA A 255 -29.88 16.96 -4.40
N LYS A 256 -29.09 16.29 -3.55
CA LYS A 256 -27.79 16.82 -3.10
C LYS A 256 -26.69 15.91 -3.65
N PRO A 257 -25.65 16.50 -4.27
CA PRO A 257 -24.63 17.14 -3.44
C PRO A 257 -24.06 18.45 -4.01
N GLY A 258 -23.90 19.45 -3.13
CA GLY A 258 -23.04 20.61 -3.39
C GLY A 258 -21.55 20.24 -3.37
N PHE A 259 -20.67 21.23 -3.41
CA PHE A 259 -19.24 20.98 -3.30
C PHE A 259 -18.86 20.55 -1.87
N HIS A 260 -17.78 19.78 -1.77
CA HIS A 260 -17.12 19.38 -0.55
C HIS A 260 -15.73 20.01 -0.54
N LEU A 261 -15.43 20.74 0.52
CA LEU A 261 -14.13 21.36 0.75
C LEU A 261 -13.39 20.58 1.82
N LYS A 262 -12.10 20.39 1.59
CA LYS A 262 -11.14 19.95 2.58
C LYS A 262 -9.99 20.95 2.64
N ILE A 263 -9.70 21.49 3.83
CA ILE A 263 -8.53 22.33 4.09
C ILE A 263 -7.56 21.56 4.98
N TYR A 264 -6.31 21.45 4.57
CA TYR A 264 -5.27 20.69 5.26
C TYR A 264 -3.90 21.34 5.09
N GLY A 265 -2.87 20.82 5.77
CA GLY A 265 -1.54 21.41 5.75
C GLY A 265 -1.16 22.12 7.04
N THR A 266 0.00 22.77 7.01
CA THR A 266 0.52 23.55 8.14
C THR A 266 -0.02 24.98 8.11
N LEU A 267 0.15 25.75 9.19
CA LEU A 267 -0.19 27.18 9.19
C LEU A 267 0.55 27.94 8.08
N ARG A 268 1.80 27.60 7.78
CA ARG A 268 2.55 28.17 6.64
C ARG A 268 2.08 27.68 5.27
N ASN A 269 1.84 26.38 5.12
CA ASN A 269 1.50 25.78 3.83
C ASN A 269 0.11 25.15 3.91
N ARG A 270 -0.91 25.88 3.45
CA ARG A 270 -2.30 25.40 3.40
C ARG A 270 -2.63 24.88 2.02
N TYR A 271 -3.37 23.78 2.02
CA TYR A 271 -3.87 23.12 0.83
C TYR A 271 -5.38 23.03 0.93
N MET A 272 -6.05 23.20 -0.20
CA MET A 272 -7.48 23.07 -0.34
C MET A 272 -7.79 22.06 -1.44
N ALA A 273 -8.73 21.19 -1.14
CA ALA A 273 -9.32 20.24 -2.07
C ALA A 273 -10.81 20.54 -2.14
N LEU A 274 -11.26 21.00 -3.30
CA LEU A 274 -12.68 21.20 -3.59
C LEU A 274 -13.12 20.09 -4.53
N VAL A 275 -14.13 19.32 -4.15
CA VAL A 275 -14.63 18.16 -4.91
C VAL A 275 -16.14 18.18 -4.98
N CYS A 276 -16.72 17.80 -6.11
CA CYS A 276 -18.12 17.45 -6.22
C CYS A 276 -18.27 16.10 -6.95
N PRO A 277 -19.28 15.30 -6.60
CA PRO A 277 -19.68 14.14 -7.41
C PRO A 277 -19.96 14.54 -8.86
N ALA A 278 -19.71 13.62 -9.78
CA ALA A 278 -19.99 13.83 -11.19
C ALA A 278 -21.49 14.15 -11.37
N SER A 279 -21.77 15.29 -11.98
CA SER A 279 -23.14 15.74 -12.23
C SER A 279 -23.22 16.59 -13.48
N ASP A 280 -24.41 16.67 -14.03
CA ASP A 280 -24.75 17.48 -15.19
C ASP A 280 -25.21 18.90 -14.84
N ALA A 281 -25.02 19.30 -13.58
CA ALA A 281 -25.35 20.63 -13.10
C ALA A 281 -24.64 21.69 -13.95
N LYS A 282 -25.38 22.75 -14.33
CA LYS A 282 -24.87 23.82 -15.19
C LYS A 282 -23.57 24.42 -14.65
N MET A 283 -23.52 24.65 -13.33
CA MET A 283 -22.32 25.16 -12.64
C MET A 283 -21.12 24.21 -12.78
N VAL A 284 -21.30 22.91 -12.59
CA VAL A 284 -20.20 21.92 -12.70
C VAL A 284 -19.69 21.85 -14.14
N ARG A 285 -20.61 21.84 -15.13
CA ARG A 285 -20.25 21.90 -16.55
C ARG A 285 -19.48 23.17 -16.90
N PHE A 286 -19.94 24.32 -16.41
CA PHE A 286 -19.28 25.61 -16.61
C PHE A 286 -17.86 25.60 -16.03
N LEU A 287 -17.69 25.20 -14.76
CA LEU A 287 -16.38 25.18 -14.11
C LEU A 287 -15.42 24.12 -14.69
N ARG A 288 -15.93 23.10 -15.40
CA ARG A 288 -15.10 22.12 -16.12
C ARG A 288 -14.62 22.64 -17.47
N HIS A 289 -15.46 23.38 -18.19
CA HIS A 289 -15.18 23.83 -19.56
C HIS A 289 -14.53 25.21 -19.61
N THR A 290 -14.83 26.09 -18.65
CA THR A 290 -14.28 27.43 -18.55
C THR A 290 -13.01 27.43 -17.71
N ALA A 291 -11.85 27.48 -18.36
CA ALA A 291 -10.56 27.62 -17.68
C ALA A 291 -10.33 29.08 -17.25
N ASN A 292 -10.80 29.47 -16.06
CA ASN A 292 -10.63 30.81 -15.54
C ASN A 292 -10.08 30.80 -14.10
N ALA A 293 -8.83 31.26 -13.97
CA ALA A 293 -8.16 31.34 -12.68
C ALA A 293 -8.80 32.36 -11.73
N SER A 294 -9.41 33.45 -12.21
CA SER A 294 -10.03 34.44 -11.32
C SER A 294 -11.28 33.88 -10.64
N ILE A 295 -12.12 33.15 -11.38
CA ILE A 295 -13.29 32.45 -10.84
C ILE A 295 -12.85 31.44 -9.78
N MET A 296 -11.86 30.60 -10.10
CA MET A 296 -11.37 29.59 -9.16
C MET A 296 -10.72 30.22 -7.93
N LYS A 297 -9.93 31.30 -8.08
CA LYS A 297 -9.37 32.05 -6.95
C LYS A 297 -10.47 32.64 -6.07
N SER A 298 -11.51 33.22 -6.65
CA SER A 298 -12.67 33.75 -5.91
C SER A 298 -13.36 32.65 -5.10
N ILE A 299 -13.60 31.48 -5.70
CA ILE A 299 -14.20 30.32 -5.03
C ILE A 299 -13.34 29.87 -3.85
N PHE A 300 -12.03 29.68 -4.05
CA PHE A 300 -11.12 29.24 -3.00
C PHE A 300 -10.91 30.30 -1.92
N GLN A 301 -10.87 31.58 -2.27
CA GLN A 301 -10.77 32.69 -1.32
C GLN A 301 -12.00 32.74 -0.42
N GLN A 302 -13.20 32.67 -1.00
CA GLN A 302 -14.46 32.65 -0.26
C GLN A 302 -14.51 31.43 0.66
N ALA A 303 -14.22 30.24 0.12
CA ALA A 303 -14.20 29.00 0.87
C ALA A 303 -13.21 29.05 2.04
N PHE A 304 -11.98 29.52 1.81
CA PHE A 304 -10.98 29.66 2.86
C PHE A 304 -11.42 30.66 3.93
N ASN A 305 -11.87 31.85 3.55
CA ASN A 305 -12.23 32.91 4.50
C ASN A 305 -13.42 32.55 5.39
N VAL A 306 -14.33 31.70 4.90
CA VAL A 306 -15.48 31.19 5.66
C VAL A 306 -15.08 30.05 6.60
N TYR A 307 -14.23 29.11 6.16
CA TYR A 307 -13.98 27.85 6.89
C TYR A 307 -12.60 27.72 7.53
N LYS A 308 -11.69 28.69 7.36
CA LYS A 308 -10.39 28.70 8.05
C LYS A 308 -10.56 28.63 9.57
N THR A 309 -9.50 28.29 10.29
CA THR A 309 -9.49 28.44 11.75
C THR A 309 -9.46 29.91 12.16
N ASP A 310 -9.86 30.21 13.40
CA ASP A 310 -9.86 31.57 13.93
C ASP A 310 -8.46 32.18 14.00
N MET A 311 -7.45 31.34 14.25
CA MET A 311 -6.04 31.77 14.31
C MET A 311 -5.47 32.16 12.94
N GLU A 312 -6.08 31.72 11.84
CA GLU A 312 -5.58 32.02 10.49
C GLU A 312 -6.05 33.40 10.02
N PRO A 313 -5.18 34.24 9.43
CA PRO A 313 -5.63 35.48 8.81
C PRO A 313 -6.52 35.20 7.60
N ARG A 314 -7.44 36.12 7.32
CA ARG A 314 -8.24 36.09 6.08
C ARG A 314 -7.35 36.38 4.87
N LEU A 315 -7.64 35.74 3.75
CA LEU A 315 -7.09 36.10 2.46
C LEU A 315 -7.69 37.43 2.00
N SER A 316 -6.86 38.46 2.00
CA SER A 316 -7.11 39.78 1.42
C SER A 316 -6.53 39.88 0.00
N ASP A 317 -6.84 40.97 -0.70
CA ASP A 317 -6.32 41.25 -2.04
C ASP A 317 -4.79 41.29 -2.10
N VAL A 318 -4.12 41.62 -0.99
CA VAL A 318 -2.66 41.62 -0.86
C VAL A 318 -2.09 40.19 -0.81
N THR A 319 -2.82 39.26 -0.21
CA THR A 319 -2.40 37.85 -0.06
C THR A 319 -2.92 36.94 -1.19
N LEU A 320 -3.93 37.38 -1.93
CA LEU A 320 -4.52 36.63 -3.05
C LEU A 320 -3.53 36.25 -4.17
N PRO A 321 -2.47 37.03 -4.46
CA PRO A 321 -1.42 36.60 -5.38
C PRO A 321 -0.70 35.32 -4.95
N GLN A 322 -0.61 35.05 -3.64
CA GLN A 322 0.04 33.85 -3.08
C GLN A 322 -0.82 32.59 -3.22
N LEU A 323 -2.12 32.75 -3.50
CA LEU A 323 -3.03 31.64 -3.77
C LEU A 323 -2.77 31.08 -5.18
N GLN A 324 -2.25 29.86 -5.25
CA GLN A 324 -2.17 29.08 -6.48
C GLN A 324 -3.34 28.11 -6.53
N CYS A 325 -4.02 28.00 -7.66
CA CYS A 325 -5.16 27.10 -7.78
C CYS A 325 -5.29 26.50 -9.19
N SER A 326 -6.01 25.39 -9.28
CA SER A 326 -6.48 24.86 -10.56
C SER A 326 -7.28 25.92 -11.31
N ARG A 327 -7.16 25.93 -12.64
CA ARG A 327 -7.88 26.90 -13.51
C ARG A 327 -9.32 26.47 -13.83
N ARG A 328 -9.65 25.20 -13.57
CA ARG A 328 -10.94 24.57 -13.81
C ARG A 328 -11.09 23.35 -12.92
N LEU A 329 -12.28 22.78 -12.86
CA LEU A 329 -12.49 21.44 -12.35
C LEU A 329 -11.90 20.41 -13.32
N VAL A 330 -11.20 19.42 -12.77
CA VAL A 330 -10.67 18.26 -13.50
C VAL A 330 -11.36 17.00 -13.00
N GLU A 331 -11.50 16.02 -13.87
CA GLU A 331 -11.99 14.71 -13.44
C GLU A 331 -10.96 14.09 -12.47
N VAL A 332 -11.46 13.62 -11.33
CA VAL A 332 -10.65 12.92 -10.34
C VAL A 332 -10.45 11.49 -10.83
N GLN A 333 -9.19 11.12 -11.05
CA GLN A 333 -8.80 9.85 -11.66
C GLN A 333 -7.74 9.16 -10.80
N LEU A 334 -7.93 7.87 -10.58
CA LEU A 334 -6.94 6.98 -9.97
C LEU A 334 -6.18 6.29 -11.10
N SER A 335 -4.88 6.53 -11.17
CA SER A 335 -3.97 5.80 -12.05
C SER A 335 -3.33 4.67 -11.27
N GLN A 336 -3.46 3.43 -11.73
CA GLN A 336 -2.81 2.26 -11.16
C GLN A 336 -1.91 1.59 -12.20
N ARG A 337 -0.71 1.19 -11.80
CA ARG A 337 0.23 0.49 -12.67
C ARG A 337 -0.31 -0.90 -13.00
N ARG A 338 -0.29 -1.28 -14.28
CA ARG A 338 -0.77 -2.60 -14.73
C ARG A 338 0.08 -3.75 -14.18
N VAL A 339 1.40 -3.55 -14.16
CA VAL A 339 2.39 -4.48 -13.62
C VAL A 339 2.93 -3.93 -12.30
N SER A 340 2.40 -4.41 -11.18
CA SER A 340 2.84 -4.00 -9.83
C SER A 340 3.74 -5.02 -9.14
N ALA A 341 3.99 -6.17 -9.77
CA ALA A 341 4.97 -7.15 -9.33
C ALA A 341 5.54 -7.91 -10.52
N ALA A 342 6.79 -8.36 -10.41
CA ALA A 342 7.49 -9.13 -11.43
C ALA A 342 8.57 -10.01 -10.80
N TYR A 343 9.05 -10.99 -11.56
CA TYR A 343 10.18 -11.83 -11.18
C TYR A 343 11.28 -11.74 -12.24
N ILE A 344 12.50 -11.46 -11.82
CA ILE A 344 13.69 -11.40 -12.68
C ILE A 344 14.41 -12.74 -12.54
N HIS A 345 14.22 -13.64 -13.51
CA HIS A 345 14.75 -15.01 -13.47
C HIS A 345 16.27 -15.08 -13.37
N GLY A 346 16.99 -14.23 -14.11
CA GLY A 346 18.47 -14.25 -14.14
C GLY A 346 19.09 -13.96 -12.77
N ASP A 347 18.47 -13.09 -12.00
CA ASP A 347 18.98 -12.60 -10.71
C ASP A 347 18.22 -13.17 -9.50
N ASN A 348 17.20 -14.01 -9.75
CA ASN A 348 16.28 -14.57 -8.74
C ASN A 348 15.66 -13.52 -7.81
N VAL A 349 15.19 -12.42 -8.39
CA VAL A 349 14.66 -11.27 -7.64
C VAL A 349 13.17 -11.10 -7.85
N ALA A 350 12.42 -11.08 -6.75
CA ALA A 350 11.03 -10.69 -6.75
C ALA A 350 10.91 -9.18 -6.57
N VAL A 351 10.37 -8.50 -7.59
CA VAL A 351 10.15 -7.05 -7.59
C VAL A 351 8.69 -6.75 -7.32
N ILE A 352 8.42 -5.81 -6.42
CA ILE A 352 7.09 -5.26 -6.17
C ILE A 352 7.12 -3.74 -6.20
N VAL A 353 6.04 -3.12 -6.63
CA VAL A 353 5.88 -1.66 -6.71
C VAL A 353 4.82 -1.21 -5.72
N GLU A 354 5.11 -0.19 -4.92
CA GLU A 354 4.21 0.34 -3.88
C GLU A 354 4.17 1.87 -3.83
N GLY A 355 3.19 2.40 -3.10
CA GLY A 355 2.98 3.84 -2.94
C GLY A 355 2.59 4.52 -4.27
N GLU A 356 3.05 5.75 -4.46
CA GLU A 356 2.72 6.54 -5.66
C GLU A 356 3.32 5.97 -6.95
N ALA A 357 4.38 5.15 -6.86
CA ALA A 357 4.90 4.42 -8.02
C ALA A 357 3.91 3.37 -8.54
N ALA A 358 3.12 2.79 -7.64
CA ALA A 358 2.10 1.79 -7.97
C ALA A 358 0.74 2.39 -8.29
N ARG A 359 0.33 3.41 -7.51
CA ARG A 359 -1.01 3.99 -7.61
C ARG A 359 -0.98 5.45 -7.19
N VAL A 360 -1.49 6.33 -8.06
CA VAL A 360 -1.46 7.79 -7.86
C VAL A 360 -2.82 8.39 -8.20
N LEU A 361 -3.27 9.29 -7.32
CA LEU A 361 -4.47 10.10 -7.55
C LEU A 361 -4.03 11.43 -8.18
N ASN A 362 -4.65 11.84 -9.28
CA ASN A 362 -4.36 13.12 -9.94
C ASN A 362 -4.90 14.35 -9.15
N PHE A 363 -5.39 14.12 -7.93
CA PHE A 363 -6.08 15.07 -7.09
C PHE A 363 -5.55 14.96 -5.66
N HIS A 364 -5.09 16.06 -5.08
CA HIS A 364 -4.44 16.02 -3.76
C HIS A 364 -5.46 16.16 -2.63
N THR A 365 -5.61 15.11 -1.83
CA THR A 365 -6.50 15.08 -0.66
C THR A 365 -5.77 15.19 0.67
N GLY A 366 -4.44 15.22 0.69
CA GLY A 366 -3.63 15.10 1.92
C GLY A 366 -3.59 13.68 2.52
N SER A 367 -4.28 12.72 1.90
CA SER A 367 -4.44 11.33 2.38
C SER A 367 -3.77 10.29 1.47
N GLY A 368 -2.97 10.71 0.50
CA GLY A 368 -2.32 9.80 -0.47
C GLY A 368 -1.41 8.76 0.19
N VAL A 369 -0.77 9.11 1.30
CA VAL A 369 0.07 8.19 2.07
C VAL A 369 -0.73 6.99 2.59
N ASN A 370 -1.98 7.17 3.02
CA ASN A 370 -2.82 6.08 3.53
C ASN A 370 -3.09 5.02 2.46
N LEU A 371 -3.30 5.44 1.21
CA LEU A 371 -3.46 4.52 0.08
C LEU A 371 -2.18 3.69 -0.15
N GLY A 372 -1.00 4.30 0.05
CA GLY A 372 0.28 3.59 0.07
C GLY A 372 0.39 2.60 1.22
N MET A 373 0.02 2.99 2.45
CA MET A 373 0.07 2.12 3.63
C MET A 373 -0.81 0.88 3.47
N ARG A 374 -2.02 1.01 2.90
CA ARG A 374 -2.91 -0.12 2.59
C ARG A 374 -2.24 -1.15 1.67
N GLY A 375 -1.39 -0.71 0.74
CA GLY A 375 -0.59 -1.60 -0.10
C GLY A 375 0.40 -2.46 0.70
N LEU A 376 0.98 -1.89 1.76
CA LEU A 376 1.97 -2.54 2.61
C LEU A 376 1.40 -3.57 3.59
N GLU A 377 0.08 -3.60 3.81
CA GLU A 377 -0.54 -4.53 4.76
C GLU A 377 -0.26 -6.00 4.43
N SER A 378 -0.06 -6.34 3.14
CA SER A 378 0.31 -7.69 2.70
C SER A 378 1.82 -7.94 2.61
N LEU A 379 2.66 -6.91 2.79
CA LEU A 379 4.10 -6.99 2.55
C LEU A 379 4.81 -7.97 3.50
N GLY A 380 4.45 -8.00 4.80
CA GLY A 380 5.06 -8.92 5.75
C GLY A 380 4.84 -10.39 5.37
N SER A 381 3.61 -10.73 4.96
CA SER A 381 3.27 -12.07 4.47
C SER A 381 4.00 -12.40 3.16
N PHE A 382 4.12 -11.44 2.26
CA PHE A 382 4.89 -11.60 1.03
C PHE A 382 6.37 -11.89 1.30
N ILE A 383 7.03 -11.11 2.15
CA ILE A 383 8.43 -11.32 2.55
C ILE A 383 8.61 -12.69 3.20
N TYR A 384 7.68 -13.09 4.07
CA TYR A 384 7.71 -14.41 4.69
C TYR A 384 7.67 -15.51 3.64
N ARG A 385 6.71 -15.47 2.70
CA ARG A 385 6.57 -16.47 1.62
C ARG A 385 7.81 -16.51 0.73
N MET A 386 8.36 -15.36 0.40
CA MET A 386 9.60 -15.26 -0.38
C MET A 386 10.79 -15.88 0.34
N ALA A 387 10.93 -15.65 1.65
CA ALA A 387 12.00 -16.25 2.43
C ALA A 387 11.85 -17.78 2.51
N THR A 388 10.63 -18.29 2.61
CA THR A 388 10.37 -19.73 2.76
C THR A 388 10.16 -20.49 1.45
N ALA A 389 10.17 -19.80 0.31
CA ALA A 389 9.93 -20.40 -1.00
C ALA A 389 10.90 -21.56 -1.27
N VAL A 390 10.37 -22.67 -1.77
CA VAL A 390 11.15 -23.86 -2.12
C VAL A 390 11.50 -23.89 -3.59
N ASP A 391 10.55 -23.48 -4.41
CA ASP A 391 10.67 -23.46 -5.85
C ASP A 391 10.11 -22.17 -6.45
N GLN A 392 10.19 -22.08 -7.77
CA GLN A 392 9.67 -20.93 -8.50
C GLN A 392 8.14 -20.83 -8.41
N SER A 393 7.42 -21.94 -8.21
CA SER A 393 5.96 -21.91 -8.07
C SER A 393 5.55 -21.13 -6.82
N ASP A 394 6.22 -21.37 -5.70
CA ASP A 394 5.99 -20.64 -4.44
C ASP A 394 6.19 -19.12 -4.61
N ILE A 395 7.25 -18.74 -5.34
CA ILE A 395 7.55 -17.34 -5.65
C ILE A 395 6.43 -16.72 -6.50
N MET A 396 6.00 -17.42 -7.55
CA MET A 396 4.92 -16.95 -8.42
C MET A 396 3.59 -16.83 -7.67
N ASP A 397 3.30 -17.74 -6.74
CA ASP A 397 2.11 -17.67 -5.88
C ASP A 397 2.17 -16.49 -4.89
N ALA A 398 3.34 -16.20 -4.33
CA ALA A 398 3.56 -15.02 -3.49
C ALA A 398 3.35 -13.73 -4.29
N LEU A 399 3.91 -13.64 -5.49
CA LEU A 399 3.75 -12.49 -6.41
C LEU A 399 2.29 -12.32 -6.84
N LYS A 400 1.61 -13.41 -7.20
CA LYS A 400 0.19 -13.41 -7.58
C LYS A 400 -0.68 -12.90 -6.43
N ALA A 401 -0.46 -13.39 -5.21
CA ALA A 401 -1.18 -12.91 -4.03
C ALA A 401 -0.94 -11.41 -3.80
N LYS A 402 0.29 -10.94 -4.00
CA LYS A 402 0.65 -9.52 -3.88
C LYS A 402 -0.03 -8.65 -4.94
N MET A 403 -0.05 -9.09 -6.20
CA MET A 403 -0.76 -8.40 -7.29
C MET A 403 -2.26 -8.33 -7.04
N LEU A 404 -2.88 -9.41 -6.54
CA LEU A 404 -4.30 -9.43 -6.20
C LEU A 404 -4.62 -8.45 -5.07
N HIS A 405 -3.78 -8.38 -4.03
CA HIS A 405 -3.90 -7.38 -2.96
C HIS A 405 -3.79 -5.96 -3.50
N SER A 406 -2.78 -5.69 -4.33
CA SER A 406 -2.56 -4.37 -4.96
C SER A 406 -3.80 -3.90 -5.75
N ARG A 407 -4.40 -4.80 -6.56
CA ARG A 407 -5.65 -4.51 -7.30
C ARG A 407 -6.83 -4.26 -6.36
N ARG A 408 -6.97 -5.06 -5.29
CA ARG A 408 -8.04 -4.88 -4.30
C ARG A 408 -7.97 -3.49 -3.65
N VAL A 409 -6.77 -3.04 -3.28
CA VAL A 409 -6.57 -1.71 -2.68
C VAL A 409 -7.06 -0.60 -3.60
N SER A 410 -6.77 -0.68 -4.91
CA SER A 410 -7.29 0.28 -5.89
C SER A 410 -8.81 0.22 -6.04
N GLN A 411 -9.40 -0.99 -6.06
CA GLN A 411 -10.85 -1.17 -6.17
C GLN A 411 -11.58 -0.65 -4.92
N GLU A 412 -11.06 -0.92 -3.72
CA GLU A 412 -11.57 -0.36 -2.46
C GLU A 412 -11.53 1.18 -2.51
N PHE A 413 -10.40 1.76 -2.94
CA PHE A 413 -10.28 3.21 -3.06
C PHE A 413 -11.30 3.80 -4.04
N LYS A 414 -11.57 3.14 -5.16
CA LYS A 414 -12.58 3.60 -6.11
C LYS A 414 -13.99 3.59 -5.50
N GLN A 415 -14.30 2.61 -4.65
CA GLN A 415 -15.62 2.47 -4.03
C GLN A 415 -15.85 3.46 -2.89
N SER A 416 -14.88 3.65 -2.00
CA SER A 416 -15.04 4.45 -0.77
C SER A 416 -13.95 5.48 -0.53
N GLY A 417 -12.88 5.52 -1.31
CA GLY A 417 -11.68 6.30 -1.03
C GLY A 417 -11.90 7.81 -1.00
N LEU A 418 -12.65 8.37 -1.97
CA LEU A 418 -13.02 9.80 -1.93
C LEU A 418 -13.98 10.11 -0.79
N THR A 419 -14.86 9.17 -0.46
CA THR A 419 -15.76 9.31 0.69
C THR A 419 -14.97 9.41 1.97
N GLU A 420 -14.04 8.50 2.22
CA GLU A 420 -13.17 8.51 3.41
C GLU A 420 -12.27 9.76 3.45
N ALA A 421 -11.67 10.10 2.31
CA ALA A 421 -10.67 11.17 2.24
C ALA A 421 -11.27 12.58 2.28
N VAL A 422 -12.49 12.78 1.76
CA VAL A 422 -13.10 14.11 1.57
C VAL A 422 -14.54 14.18 2.08
N TYR A 423 -15.44 13.23 1.75
CA TYR A 423 -16.88 13.39 2.04
C TYR A 423 -17.31 13.02 3.46
N ALA A 424 -16.51 12.22 4.17
CA ALA A 424 -16.82 11.78 5.51
C ALA A 424 -16.63 12.92 6.50
N TRP A 425 -17.64 13.12 7.34
CA TRP A 425 -17.51 13.94 8.54
C TRP A 425 -16.44 13.34 9.45
N LEU A 426 -15.51 14.17 9.92
CA LEU A 426 -14.67 13.79 11.06
C LEU A 426 -15.62 13.72 12.26
N ARG A 427 -15.85 12.51 12.78
CA ARG A 427 -16.61 12.30 14.01
C ARG A 427 -15.78 12.72 15.22
#